data_AF-A0A1I7TUJ5-F1
#
_entry.id   AF-A0A1I7TUJ5-F1
#
_cell.length_a   1.000
_cell.length_b   1.000
_cell.length_c   1.000
_cell.angle_alpha   90.00
_cell.angle_beta   90.00
_cell.angle_gamma   90.00
#
_symmetry.space_group_name_H-M   'P 1'
#
loop_
_entity.id
_entity.type
_entity.pdbx_description
1 polymer ?
#
loop_
_entity_poly.entity_id
_entity_poly.type
_entity_poly.pdbx_seq_one_letter_code
_entity_poly.pdbx_strand_id
1 'polypeptide(L)'
;MAAFPLLQLPLVAMEHVLCIMDPYELIKVTGEFILTDNWHGLNFQPKLPESLDLLRIQNADFIKYDQFIKLDCKQIVLFRAPFTSQEIHRFLKSWKACESHLNLKAFKIFLEKSNSMNMVKELAREEVKIDGDLLNEFARRKFFYDESNGFNIVRSDGKVGTVCIKGWDGHDSQLYFSLIDFPFVYWNTTV
;
A
#
# COMPACT_ATOMS: atom_id res chain seq x y z
N MET A 1 -11.33 16.91 -19.28
CA MET A 1 -12.79 16.73 -19.08
C MET A 1 -13.21 17.62 -17.92
N ALA A 2 -14.31 18.37 -18.07
CA ALA A 2 -14.87 19.20 -17.00
C ALA A 2 -15.68 18.33 -16.04
N ALA A 3 -15.57 18.58 -14.73
CA ALA A 3 -16.33 17.87 -13.71
C ALA A 3 -17.83 18.18 -13.86
N PHE A 4 -18.68 17.15 -13.87
CA PHE A 4 -20.13 17.32 -13.92
C PHE A 4 -20.62 17.93 -12.60
N PRO A 5 -21.34 19.06 -12.61
CA PRO A 5 -21.69 19.77 -11.39
C PRO A 5 -22.92 19.14 -10.72
N LEU A 6 -22.78 17.91 -10.24
CA LEU A 6 -23.88 17.10 -9.67
C LEU A 6 -24.63 17.85 -8.56
N LEU A 7 -23.92 18.62 -7.74
CA LEU A 7 -24.49 19.39 -6.63
C LEU A 7 -25.28 20.64 -7.05
N GLN A 8 -25.26 20.99 -8.35
CA GLN A 8 -26.05 22.10 -8.90
C GLN A 8 -27.40 21.62 -9.45
N LEU A 9 -27.67 20.31 -9.43
CA LEU A 9 -28.92 19.75 -9.92
C LEU A 9 -30.03 19.76 -8.85
N PRO A 10 -31.31 19.84 -9.28
CA PRO A 10 -32.44 19.56 -8.40
C PRO A 10 -32.36 18.13 -7.84
N LEU A 11 -32.83 17.92 -6.60
CA LEU A 11 -32.73 16.63 -5.88
C LEU A 11 -33.21 15.43 -6.71
N VAL A 12 -34.35 15.57 -7.40
CA VAL A 12 -34.92 14.52 -8.27
C VAL A 12 -34.00 14.16 -9.44
N ALA A 13 -33.32 15.16 -10.01
CA ALA A 13 -32.35 14.93 -11.08
C ALA A 13 -31.04 14.32 -10.54
N MET A 14 -30.63 14.66 -9.32
CA MET A 14 -29.49 14.01 -8.65
C MET A 14 -29.75 12.52 -8.42
N GLU A 15 -30.94 12.16 -7.93
CA GLU A 15 -31.34 10.76 -7.70
C GLU A 15 -31.32 9.94 -8.99
N HIS A 16 -31.88 10.50 -10.07
CA HIS A 16 -31.84 9.85 -11.37
C HIS A 16 -30.40 9.68 -11.88
N VAL A 17 -29.56 10.71 -11.75
CA VAL A 17 -28.16 10.63 -12.18
C VAL A 17 -27.38 9.59 -11.35
N LEU A 18 -27.61 9.51 -10.03
CA LEU A 18 -27.01 8.51 -9.15
C LEU A 18 -27.49 7.07 -9.45
N CYS A 19 -28.69 6.89 -10.02
CA CYS A 19 -29.20 5.58 -10.42
C CYS A 19 -28.71 5.12 -11.81
N ILE A 20 -28.33 6.04 -12.69
CA ILE A 20 -27.96 5.73 -14.09
C ILE A 20 -26.44 5.71 -14.27
N MET A 21 -25.70 6.50 -13.49
CA MET A 21 -24.25 6.58 -13.56
C MET A 21 -23.60 5.66 -12.52
N ASP A 22 -22.41 5.18 -12.85
CA ASP A 22 -21.56 4.55 -11.85
C ASP A 22 -21.16 5.62 -10.81
N PRO A 23 -21.47 5.45 -9.51
CA PRO A 23 -21.14 6.44 -8.48
C PRO A 23 -19.65 6.82 -8.44
N TYR A 24 -18.75 5.95 -8.97
CA TYR A 24 -17.31 6.25 -9.11
C TYR A 24 -16.99 7.26 -10.23
N GLU A 25 -17.88 7.48 -11.20
CA GLU A 25 -17.73 8.52 -12.23
C GLU A 25 -18.15 9.91 -11.73
N LEU A 26 -18.92 9.96 -10.64
CA LEU A 26 -19.46 11.20 -10.07
C LEU A 26 -18.60 11.75 -8.92
N ILE A 27 -17.84 10.88 -8.26
CA ILE A 27 -17.02 11.24 -7.09
C ILE A 27 -15.57 10.85 -7.38
N LYS A 28 -14.76 11.84 -7.77
CA LYS A 28 -13.31 11.67 -7.81
C LYS A 28 -12.76 11.77 -6.39
N VAL A 29 -12.52 10.63 -5.76
CA VAL A 29 -11.80 10.57 -4.47
C VAL A 29 -10.31 10.61 -4.76
N THR A 30 -9.63 11.70 -4.40
CA THR A 30 -8.16 11.84 -4.58
C THR A 30 -7.38 11.84 -3.27
N GLY A 31 -8.09 11.84 -2.13
CA GLY A 31 -7.49 11.89 -0.79
C GLY A 31 -7.38 10.51 -0.17
N GLU A 32 -8.12 10.30 0.92
CA GLU A 32 -8.12 9.04 1.66
C GLU A 32 -9.38 8.23 1.34
N PHE A 33 -9.19 6.96 0.98
CA PHE A 33 -10.27 5.98 0.86
C PHE A 33 -10.09 4.90 1.92
N ILE A 34 -11.03 4.86 2.87
CA ILE A 34 -10.97 3.98 4.04
C ILE A 34 -12.22 3.11 4.08
N LEU A 35 -12.05 1.79 4.02
CA LEU A 35 -13.09 0.78 4.23
C LEU A 35 -12.82 0.03 5.54
N THR A 36 -13.70 0.20 6.52
CA THR A 36 -13.54 -0.39 7.87
C THR A 36 -14.50 -1.54 8.19
N ASP A 37 -15.57 -1.74 7.42
CA ASP A 37 -16.60 -2.73 7.76
C ASP A 37 -16.32 -4.15 7.24
N ASN A 38 -16.81 -5.13 8.01
CA ASN A 38 -16.77 -6.56 7.71
C ASN A 38 -17.99 -6.96 6.86
N TRP A 39 -17.99 -6.62 5.57
CA TRP A 39 -19.08 -7.03 4.67
C TRP A 39 -18.94 -8.49 4.25
N HIS A 40 -19.17 -9.40 5.19
CA HIS A 40 -19.41 -10.81 4.88
C HIS A 40 -20.86 -10.95 4.38
N GLY A 41 -21.13 -10.71 3.10
CA GLY A 41 -22.46 -11.02 2.56
C GLY A 41 -22.85 -10.38 1.24
N LEU A 42 -22.13 -9.35 0.78
CA LEU A 42 -22.38 -8.76 -0.53
C LEU A 42 -21.20 -9.11 -1.44
N ASN A 43 -21.48 -9.50 -2.70
CA ASN A 43 -20.50 -9.58 -3.77
C ASN A 43 -19.98 -8.16 -4.11
N PHE A 44 -19.43 -7.48 -3.11
CA PHE A 44 -19.01 -6.11 -3.18
C PHE A 44 -17.65 -6.08 -3.85
N GLN A 45 -17.65 -5.67 -5.13
CA GLN A 45 -16.45 -5.44 -5.92
C GLN A 45 -16.41 -3.96 -6.28
N PRO A 46 -16.02 -3.08 -5.34
CA PRO A 46 -15.93 -1.66 -5.61
C PRO A 46 -14.88 -1.43 -6.69
N LYS A 47 -15.18 -0.57 -7.68
CA LYS A 47 -14.10 0.00 -8.49
C LYS A 47 -13.33 0.95 -7.58
N LEU A 48 -12.03 0.70 -7.43
CA LEU A 48 -11.17 1.57 -6.63
C LEU A 48 -10.92 2.88 -7.42
N PRO A 49 -11.00 4.05 -6.76
CA PRO A 49 -10.71 5.33 -7.40
C PRO A 49 -9.31 5.37 -8.02
N GLU A 50 -9.16 6.15 -9.09
CA GLU A 50 -7.86 6.40 -9.70
C GLU A 50 -7.06 7.44 -8.88
N SER A 51 -5.82 7.08 -8.50
CA SER A 51 -4.86 7.95 -7.81
C SER A 51 -5.32 8.42 -6.42
N LEU A 52 -4.98 7.64 -5.39
CA LEU A 52 -5.29 7.96 -3.99
C LEU A 52 -4.03 8.34 -3.19
N ASP A 53 -4.17 9.28 -2.26
CA ASP A 53 -3.14 9.57 -1.26
C ASP A 53 -3.01 8.44 -0.25
N LEU A 54 -4.14 7.84 0.14
CA LEU A 54 -4.21 6.71 1.08
C LEU A 54 -5.35 5.76 0.72
N LEU A 55 -5.04 4.48 0.59
CA LEU A 55 -5.98 3.38 0.51
C LEU A 55 -5.84 2.53 1.78
N ARG A 56 -6.91 2.40 2.58
CA ARG A 56 -6.95 1.54 3.76
C ARG A 56 -8.17 0.64 3.75
N ILE A 57 -7.96 -0.67 3.71
CA ILE A 57 -9.05 -1.66 3.64
C ILE A 57 -8.86 -2.73 4.71
N GLN A 58 -9.86 -2.89 5.60
CA GLN A 58 -9.83 -3.86 6.69
C GLN A 58 -10.10 -5.31 6.26
N ASN A 59 -10.94 -5.51 5.24
CA ASN A 59 -11.18 -6.83 4.64
C ASN A 59 -10.92 -6.71 3.14
N ALA A 60 -9.69 -7.02 2.73
CA ALA A 60 -9.23 -6.90 1.36
C ALA A 60 -9.32 -8.23 0.58
N ASP A 61 -10.10 -9.20 1.07
CA ASP A 61 -10.31 -10.54 0.46
C ASP A 61 -10.90 -10.48 -0.96
N PHE A 62 -11.62 -9.40 -1.28
CA PHE A 62 -12.14 -9.15 -2.62
C PHE A 62 -11.11 -8.58 -3.60
N ILE A 63 -9.98 -8.05 -3.13
CA ILE A 63 -8.95 -7.45 -4.00
C ILE A 63 -8.11 -8.57 -4.59
N LYS A 64 -8.18 -8.71 -5.91
CA LYS A 64 -7.34 -9.66 -6.64
C LYS A 64 -5.98 -9.05 -6.96
N TYR A 65 -4.97 -9.90 -7.17
CA TYR A 65 -3.61 -9.44 -7.45
C TYR A 65 -3.50 -8.57 -8.70
N ASP A 66 -4.25 -8.90 -9.76
CA ASP A 66 -4.30 -8.14 -11.01
C ASP A 66 -4.97 -6.76 -10.86
N GLN A 67 -5.83 -6.58 -9.86
CA GLN A 67 -6.35 -5.28 -9.46
C GLN A 67 -5.31 -4.52 -8.66
N PHE A 68 -4.68 -5.17 -7.68
CA PHE A 68 -3.64 -4.58 -6.82
C PHE A 68 -2.48 -4.01 -7.63
N ILE A 69 -1.95 -4.75 -8.62
CA ILE A 69 -0.77 -4.31 -9.40
C ILE A 69 -1.04 -3.03 -10.23
N LYS A 70 -2.30 -2.72 -10.51
CA LYS A 70 -2.74 -1.55 -11.28
C LYS A 70 -3.05 -0.34 -10.38
N LEU A 71 -2.98 -0.49 -9.06
CA LEU A 71 -3.27 0.60 -8.15
C LEU A 71 -2.19 1.68 -8.23
N ASP A 72 -2.64 2.90 -8.50
CA ASP A 72 -1.84 4.10 -8.30
C ASP A 72 -2.24 4.72 -6.96
N CYS A 73 -1.46 4.46 -5.92
CA CYS A 73 -1.71 5.00 -4.58
C CYS A 73 -0.39 5.35 -3.90
N LYS A 74 -0.35 6.46 -3.16
CA LYS A 74 0.83 6.84 -2.38
C LYS A 74 0.97 5.99 -1.12
N GLN A 75 -0.14 5.63 -0.48
CA GLN A 75 -0.10 4.80 0.72
C GLN A 75 -1.15 3.69 0.60
N ILE A 76 -0.76 2.45 0.85
CA ILE A 76 -1.64 1.28 0.76
C ILE A 76 -1.56 0.50 2.07
N VAL A 77 -2.71 0.24 2.68
CA VAL A 77 -2.82 -0.56 3.91
C VAL A 77 -3.92 -1.58 3.72
N LEU A 78 -3.53 -2.85 3.55
CA LEU A 78 -4.46 -3.94 3.31
C LEU A 78 -4.40 -4.94 4.47
N PHE A 79 -5.57 -5.18 5.07
CA PHE A 79 -5.76 -6.23 6.06
C PHE A 79 -6.57 -7.35 5.43
N ARG A 80 -6.28 -8.61 5.83
CA ARG A 80 -6.98 -9.82 5.33
C ARG A 80 -7.02 -9.92 3.79
N ALA A 81 -5.99 -9.42 3.11
CA ALA A 81 -5.85 -9.60 1.67
C ALA A 81 -5.53 -11.08 1.38
N PRO A 82 -6.01 -11.65 0.26
CA PRO A 82 -5.80 -13.05 -0.08
C PRO A 82 -4.44 -13.28 -0.77
N PHE A 83 -3.46 -12.41 -0.52
CA PHE A 83 -2.18 -12.42 -1.23
C PHE A 83 -1.22 -13.42 -0.62
N THR A 84 -0.64 -14.24 -1.48
CA THR A 84 0.41 -15.18 -1.13
C THR A 84 1.75 -14.47 -0.98
N SER A 85 2.68 -15.10 -0.25
CA SER A 85 4.07 -14.62 -0.18
C SER A 85 4.69 -14.49 -1.58
N GLN A 86 4.34 -15.38 -2.52
CA GLN A 86 4.85 -15.33 -3.90
C GLN A 86 4.34 -14.12 -4.69
N GLU A 87 3.09 -13.72 -4.49
CA GLU A 87 2.51 -12.53 -5.11
C GLU A 87 3.16 -11.25 -4.59
N ILE A 88 3.42 -11.17 -3.28
CA ILE A 88 4.18 -10.05 -2.71
C ILE A 88 5.62 -10.06 -3.19
N HIS A 89 6.25 -11.22 -3.33
CA HIS A 89 7.59 -11.32 -3.91
C HIS A 89 7.63 -10.75 -5.33
N ARG A 90 6.62 -11.11 -6.15
CA ARG A 90 6.46 -10.60 -7.52
C ARG A 90 6.25 -9.09 -7.53
N PHE A 91 5.44 -8.57 -6.62
CA PHE A 91 5.26 -7.13 -6.44
C PHE A 91 6.59 -6.44 -6.12
N LEU A 92 7.37 -6.94 -5.15
CA LEU A 92 8.66 -6.34 -4.79
C LEU A 92 9.65 -6.37 -5.96
N LYS A 93 9.69 -7.44 -6.76
CA LYS A 93 10.49 -7.52 -7.99
C LYS A 93 10.07 -6.47 -9.02
N SER A 94 8.76 -6.34 -9.27
CA SER A 94 8.21 -5.34 -10.19
C SER A 94 8.49 -3.91 -9.72
N TRP A 95 8.28 -3.62 -8.43
CA TRP A 95 8.61 -2.32 -7.86
C TRP A 95 10.12 -2.03 -8.01
N LYS A 96 10.99 -2.99 -7.66
CA LYS A 96 12.46 -2.87 -7.81
C LYS A 96 12.87 -2.58 -9.26
N ALA A 97 12.14 -3.10 -10.24
CA ALA A 97 12.40 -2.91 -11.66
C ALA A 97 11.85 -1.59 -12.25
N CYS A 98 11.17 -0.74 -11.46
CA CYS A 98 10.40 0.42 -11.95
C CYS A 98 9.18 0.06 -12.84
N GLU A 99 8.60 -1.12 -12.65
CA GLU A 99 7.48 -1.59 -13.48
C GLU A 99 6.10 -1.33 -12.84
N SER A 100 6.03 -1.11 -11.52
CA SER A 100 4.76 -0.85 -10.82
C SER A 100 4.92 0.14 -9.66
N HIS A 101 3.79 0.71 -9.23
CA HIS A 101 3.68 1.48 -7.98
C HIS A 101 4.71 2.63 -7.89
N LEU A 102 4.90 3.39 -8.96
CA LEU A 102 5.93 4.44 -9.05
C LEU A 102 5.74 5.58 -8.05
N ASN A 103 4.49 5.84 -7.66
CA ASN A 103 4.09 6.88 -6.71
C ASN A 103 3.95 6.38 -5.26
N LEU A 104 4.11 5.06 -5.05
CA LEU A 104 3.98 4.46 -3.72
C LEU A 104 5.03 5.06 -2.80
N LYS A 105 4.58 5.51 -1.63
CA LYS A 105 5.42 5.99 -0.52
C LYS A 105 5.41 5.00 0.62
N ALA A 106 4.34 4.24 0.79
CA ALA A 106 4.32 3.18 1.78
C ALA A 106 3.22 2.13 1.57
N PHE A 107 3.49 0.92 2.02
CA PHE A 107 2.66 -0.25 1.87
C PHE A 107 2.71 -1.12 3.13
N LYS A 108 1.56 -1.57 3.61
CA LYS A 108 1.43 -2.54 4.71
C LYS A 108 0.47 -3.66 4.34
N ILE A 109 0.88 -4.88 4.68
CA ILE A 109 0.08 -6.08 4.47
C ILE A 109 0.38 -7.17 5.51
N PHE A 110 -0.56 -8.09 5.68
CA PHE A 110 -0.42 -9.32 6.46
C PHE A 110 -0.09 -10.49 5.53
N LEU A 111 0.87 -11.30 5.92
CA LEU A 111 1.34 -12.45 5.17
C LEU A 111 1.50 -13.66 6.07
N GLU A 112 1.48 -14.85 5.48
CA GLU A 112 1.89 -16.06 6.17
C GLU A 112 3.38 -15.97 6.55
N LYS A 113 3.71 -16.32 7.79
CA LYS A 113 5.05 -16.15 8.36
C LYS A 113 6.13 -16.98 7.68
N SER A 114 5.78 -18.17 7.18
CA SER A 114 6.70 -19.24 6.79
C SER A 114 7.72 -18.84 5.70
N ASN A 115 7.38 -17.91 4.80
CA ASN A 115 8.23 -17.53 3.65
C ASN A 115 8.57 -16.04 3.55
N SER A 116 8.05 -15.21 4.46
CA SER A 116 8.15 -13.74 4.34
C SER A 116 9.60 -13.22 4.43
N MET A 117 10.43 -13.80 5.31
CA MET A 117 11.80 -13.30 5.55
C MET A 117 12.77 -13.59 4.40
N ASN A 118 12.78 -14.84 3.92
CA ASN A 118 13.68 -15.27 2.84
C ASN A 118 13.39 -14.50 1.55
N MET A 119 12.12 -14.27 1.26
CA MET A 119 11.65 -13.45 0.14
C MET A 119 12.28 -12.05 0.15
N VAL A 120 12.24 -11.36 1.29
CA VAL A 120 12.78 -9.99 1.39
C VAL A 120 14.31 -10.01 1.30
N LYS A 121 14.97 -10.98 1.94
CA LYS A 121 16.42 -11.13 1.89
C LYS A 121 16.97 -11.36 0.47
N GLU A 122 16.26 -12.10 -0.37
CA GLU A 122 16.66 -12.32 -1.78
C GLU A 122 16.76 -11.00 -2.57
N LEU A 123 15.92 -10.01 -2.24
CA LEU A 123 15.84 -8.73 -2.95
C LEU A 123 16.63 -7.60 -2.31
N ALA A 124 16.98 -7.77 -1.03
CA ALA A 124 17.66 -6.77 -0.24
C ALA A 124 19.07 -6.51 -0.76
N ARG A 125 19.47 -5.24 -0.79
CA ARG A 125 20.86 -4.84 -0.99
C ARG A 125 21.65 -4.99 0.31
N GLU A 126 21.02 -4.64 1.43
CA GLU A 126 21.62 -4.60 2.75
C GLU A 126 20.54 -4.71 3.84
N GLU A 127 20.96 -5.17 5.01
CA GLU A 127 20.19 -5.11 6.24
C GLU A 127 20.51 -3.80 6.96
N VAL A 128 19.48 -3.12 7.47
CA VAL A 128 19.61 -1.83 8.15
C VAL A 128 19.01 -1.90 9.55
N LYS A 129 19.65 -1.23 10.49
CA LYS A 129 19.06 -1.01 11.80
C LYS A 129 17.99 0.07 11.67
N ILE A 130 16.80 -0.17 12.21
CA ILE A 130 15.76 0.84 12.30
C ILE A 130 16.03 1.70 13.53
N ASP A 131 16.41 2.96 13.32
CA ASP A 131 16.75 3.94 14.35
C ASP A 131 15.80 5.15 14.34
N GLY A 132 16.11 6.19 15.13
CA GLY A 132 15.21 7.31 15.40
C GLY A 132 14.60 7.99 14.17
N ASP A 133 15.40 8.20 13.11
CA ASP A 133 14.91 8.85 11.89
C ASP A 133 13.98 7.92 11.09
N LEU A 134 14.36 6.63 10.99
CA LEU A 134 13.53 5.62 10.34
C LEU A 134 12.22 5.40 11.11
N LEU A 135 12.28 5.28 12.44
CA LEU A 135 11.11 5.16 13.31
C LEU A 135 10.15 6.34 13.14
N ASN A 136 10.68 7.57 13.08
CA ASN A 136 9.87 8.76 12.85
C ASN A 136 9.15 8.73 11.51
N GLU A 137 9.80 8.24 10.44
CA GLU A 137 9.15 8.11 9.13
C GLU A 137 8.05 7.04 9.15
N PHE A 138 8.30 5.87 9.75
CA PHE A 138 7.25 4.85 9.93
C PHE A 138 6.06 5.41 10.74
N ALA A 139 6.33 6.13 11.83
CA ALA A 139 5.31 6.77 12.65
C ALA A 139 4.51 7.84 11.88
N ARG A 140 5.19 8.69 11.09
CA ARG A 140 4.56 9.71 10.24
C ARG A 140 3.59 9.12 9.22
N ARG A 141 3.91 7.93 8.71
CA ARG A 141 3.07 7.19 7.76
C ARG A 141 1.95 6.38 8.44
N LYS A 142 1.75 6.56 9.75
CA LYS A 142 0.82 5.79 10.58
C LYS A 142 1.10 4.28 10.55
N PHE A 143 2.32 3.87 10.24
CA PHE A 143 2.79 2.50 10.43
C PHE A 143 3.34 2.38 11.84
N PHE A 144 2.65 1.59 12.67
CA PHE A 144 3.18 1.21 13.97
C PHE A 144 4.30 0.20 13.78
N TYR A 145 5.47 0.52 14.30
CA TYR A 145 6.61 -0.38 14.30
C TYR A 145 7.35 -0.34 15.63
N ASP A 146 7.99 -1.45 15.94
CA ASP A 146 8.76 -1.74 17.14
C ASP A 146 10.12 -2.25 16.69
N GLU A 147 11.14 -2.07 17.53
CA GLU A 147 12.56 -2.25 17.25
C GLU A 147 12.85 -3.63 16.60
N SER A 148 13.15 -3.61 15.30
CA SER A 148 13.59 -4.75 14.50
C SER A 148 14.47 -4.22 13.36
N ASN A 149 15.40 -5.04 12.88
CA ASN A 149 16.14 -4.75 11.64
C ASN A 149 15.20 -4.71 10.44
N GLY A 150 15.53 -3.87 9.46
CA GLY A 150 14.88 -3.78 8.17
C GLY A 150 15.82 -4.15 7.03
N PHE A 151 15.30 -4.15 5.81
CA PHE A 151 16.06 -4.48 4.60
C PHE A 151 15.85 -3.40 3.55
N ASN A 152 16.94 -2.83 3.04
CA ASN A 152 16.87 -1.85 1.96
C ASN A 152 16.78 -2.56 0.61
N ILE A 153 15.74 -2.25 -0.15
CA ILE A 153 15.59 -2.65 -1.56
C ILE A 153 15.78 -1.40 -2.42
N VAL A 154 16.81 -1.41 -3.25
CA VAL A 154 17.10 -0.33 -4.20
C VAL A 154 16.38 -0.60 -5.52
N ARG A 155 15.53 0.34 -5.93
CA ARG A 155 14.84 0.37 -7.22
C ARG A 155 15.77 0.85 -8.33
N SER A 156 15.49 0.48 -9.58
CA SER A 156 16.35 0.79 -10.75
C SER A 156 16.54 2.29 -11.01
N ASP A 157 15.64 3.15 -10.53
CA ASP A 157 15.78 4.62 -10.56
C ASP A 157 16.58 5.20 -9.38
N GLY A 158 17.15 4.35 -8.52
CA GLY A 158 17.94 4.74 -7.36
C GLY A 158 17.13 5.00 -6.09
N LYS A 159 15.80 4.93 -6.12
CA LYS A 159 15.00 5.06 -4.89
C LYS A 159 15.19 3.85 -3.96
N VAL A 160 15.09 4.10 -2.66
CA VAL A 160 15.25 3.06 -1.63
C VAL A 160 13.92 2.85 -0.92
N GLY A 161 13.50 1.59 -0.84
CA GLY A 161 12.42 1.14 0.02
C GLY A 161 12.99 0.32 1.17
N THR A 162 12.63 0.65 2.40
CA THR A 162 12.99 -0.13 3.59
C THR A 162 11.82 -1.05 3.94
N VAL A 163 12.13 -2.35 4.03
CA VAL A 163 11.17 -3.40 4.31
C VAL A 163 11.41 -3.98 5.69
N CYS A 164 10.37 -4.03 6.50
CA CYS A 164 10.41 -4.60 7.83
C CYS A 164 9.37 -5.72 7.94
N ILE A 165 9.73 -6.80 8.63
CA ILE A 165 8.82 -7.91 8.89
C ILE A 165 8.69 -8.03 10.41
N LYS A 166 7.47 -7.85 10.91
CA LYS A 166 7.14 -8.12 12.30
C LYS A 166 6.39 -9.44 12.37
N GLY A 167 6.96 -10.43 13.06
CA GLY A 167 6.22 -11.63 13.43
C GLY A 167 5.10 -11.25 14.39
N TRP A 168 3.89 -11.77 14.18
CA TRP A 168 2.86 -11.76 15.21
C TRP A 168 2.92 -13.11 15.95
N ASP A 169 2.43 -13.14 17.19
CA ASP A 169 2.36 -14.28 18.13
C ASP A 169 1.46 -15.45 17.64
N GLY A 170 1.30 -15.61 16.32
CA GLY A 170 0.55 -16.67 15.65
C GLY A 170 1.23 -17.11 14.34
N HIS A 171 0.43 -17.58 13.37
CA HIS A 171 0.93 -18.05 12.06
C HIS A 171 1.20 -16.93 11.04
N ASP A 172 0.80 -15.69 11.36
CA ASP A 172 0.89 -14.55 10.46
C ASP A 172 2.06 -13.61 10.81
N SER A 173 2.56 -12.90 9.81
CA SER A 173 3.53 -11.82 9.90
C SER A 173 3.00 -10.57 9.23
N GLN A 174 3.41 -9.41 9.72
CA GLN A 174 3.12 -8.13 9.10
C GLN A 174 4.33 -7.67 8.31
N LEU A 175 4.15 -7.43 7.01
CA LEU A 175 5.13 -6.79 6.17
C LEU A 175 4.82 -5.29 6.11
N TYR A 176 5.85 -4.51 6.42
CA TYR A 176 5.87 -3.07 6.29
C TYR A 176 6.88 -2.73 5.21
N PHE A 177 6.47 -1.93 4.23
CA PHE A 177 7.30 -1.46 3.16
C PHE A 177 7.15 0.05 3.11
N SER A 178 8.21 0.79 3.43
CA SER A 178 8.18 2.26 3.39
C SER A 178 9.22 2.74 2.38
N LEU A 179 8.83 3.65 1.49
CA LEU A 179 9.80 4.43 0.76
C LEU A 179 10.26 5.54 1.66
N ILE A 180 11.55 5.46 1.98
CA ILE A 180 12.18 6.43 2.83
C ILE A 180 12.97 7.32 1.90
N ASP A 181 12.41 8.50 1.64
CA ASP A 181 13.04 9.56 0.85
C ASP A 181 14.16 10.24 1.68
N PHE A 182 15.08 9.47 2.28
CA PHE A 182 16.32 10.06 2.79
C PHE A 182 17.29 10.19 1.61
N PRO A 183 17.93 11.36 1.42
CA PRO A 183 19.10 11.43 0.56
C PRO A 183 20.10 10.38 1.07
N PHE A 184 20.68 9.61 0.15
CA PHE A 184 21.73 8.60 0.38
C PHE A 184 22.99 9.14 1.12
N VAL A 185 22.97 10.41 1.54
CA VAL A 185 24.11 11.21 2.01
C VAL A 185 24.48 10.91 3.46
N TYR A 186 23.64 10.24 4.26
CA TYR A 186 23.93 10.05 5.69
C TYR A 186 24.47 8.66 6.09
N TRP A 187 24.63 7.71 5.18
CA TRP A 187 25.16 6.38 5.51
C TRP A 187 26.66 6.21 5.26
N ASN A 188 27.37 7.29 4.92
CA ASN A 188 28.83 7.26 4.67
C ASN A 188 29.68 7.87 5.79
N THR A 189 29.20 7.87 7.03
CA THR A 189 30.04 8.21 8.18
C THR A 189 29.69 7.35 9.38
N THR A 190 30.33 6.18 9.49
CA THR A 190 31.22 5.89 10.62
C THR A 190 32.09 4.67 10.34
N VAL A 191 33.40 4.95 10.26
CA VAL A 191 34.62 4.17 10.62
C VAL A 191 34.50 2.65 10.73
#